data_AF-A0A3M1DIZ1-F1
#
_entry.id   AF-A0A3M1DIZ1-F1
#
_cell.length_a   1.000
_cell.length_b   1.000
_cell.length_c   1.000
_cell.angle_alpha   90.00
_cell.angle_beta   90.00
_cell.angle_gamma   90.00
#
_symmetry.space_group_name_H-M   'P 1'
#
loop_
_entity.id
_entity.type
_entity.pdbx_description
1 polymer ?
#
loop_
_entity_poly.entity_id
_entity_poly.type
_entity_poly.pdbx_seq_one_letter_code
_entity_poly.pdbx_strand_id
1 'polypeptide(L)'
;MNETFDRKAVLEVLNRILELELAGVVRYTHYSFMVYGYNRIPIVSWMRGQAEESLAHAQRAGELITHLGGHPSLAIGPLLETHKHDIG
;
A
#
# COMPACT_ATOMS: atom_id res chain seq x y z
N MET A 1 -4.37 -23.77 -20.65
CA MET A 1 -5.39 -23.64 -19.59
C MET A 1 -6.50 -22.77 -20.15
N ASN A 2 -7.74 -23.24 -20.17
CA ASN A 2 -8.88 -22.38 -20.52
C ASN A 2 -9.12 -21.46 -19.32
N GLU A 3 -8.75 -20.18 -19.44
CA GLU A 3 -8.98 -19.19 -18.39
C GLU A 3 -10.49 -19.00 -18.19
N THR A 4 -10.99 -19.38 -17.01
CA THR A 4 -12.41 -19.27 -16.60
C THR A 4 -12.80 -17.87 -16.13
N PHE A 5 -11.91 -16.89 -16.26
CA PHE A 5 -12.10 -15.53 -15.75
C PHE A 5 -11.54 -14.49 -16.73
N ASP A 6 -12.04 -13.26 -16.64
CA ASP A 6 -11.55 -12.13 -17.43
C ASP A 6 -10.17 -11.70 -16.91
N ARG A 7 -9.12 -12.18 -17.59
CA ARG A 7 -7.73 -11.85 -17.26
C ARG A 7 -7.46 -10.35 -17.26
N LYS A 8 -8.06 -9.59 -18.18
CA LYS A 8 -7.83 -8.14 -18.27
C LYS A 8 -8.40 -7.43 -17.05
N ALA A 9 -9.63 -7.78 -16.66
CA ALA A 9 -10.25 -7.24 -15.46
C ALA A 9 -9.45 -7.58 -14.19
N VAL A 10 -8.95 -8.81 -14.08
CA VAL A 10 -8.09 -9.22 -12.94
C VAL A 10 -6.81 -8.40 -12.89
N LEU A 11 -6.12 -8.23 -14.03
CA LEU A 11 -4.89 -7.44 -14.09
C LEU A 11 -5.12 -5.97 -13.73
N GLU A 12 -6.26 -5.39 -14.13
CA GLU A 12 -6.62 -4.02 -13.77
C GLU A 12 -6.83 -3.86 -12.26
N VAL A 13 -7.57 -4.79 -11.64
CA VAL A 13 -7.81 -4.80 -10.20
C VAL A 13 -6.51 -5.00 -9.42
N LEU A 14 -5.66 -5.94 -9.83
CA LEU A 14 -4.39 -6.21 -9.17
C LEU A 14 -3.45 -4.99 -9.24
N ASN A 15 -3.40 -4.29 -10.37
CA ASN A 15 -2.61 -3.06 -10.49
C ASN A 15 -3.15 -1.96 -9.57
N ARG A 16 -4.47 -1.82 -9.46
CA ARG A 16 -5.07 -0.87 -8.51
C ARG A 16 -4.74 -1.23 -7.05
N ILE A 17 -4.75 -2.51 -6.70
CA ILE A 17 -4.34 -2.99 -5.37
C ILE A 17 -2.87 -2.64 -5.12
N LEU A 18 -1.99 -2.94 -6.08
CA LEU A 18 -0.56 -2.62 -6.00
C LEU A 18 -0.32 -1.13 -5.72
N GLU A 19 -0.96 -0.26 -6.48
CA GLU A 19 -0.85 1.20 -6.32
C GLU A 19 -1.35 1.67 -4.95
N LEU A 20 -2.45 1.11 -4.45
CA LEU A 20 -3.00 1.44 -3.13
C LEU A 20 -2.11 0.95 -1.98
N GLU A 21 -1.54 -0.25 -2.08
CA GLU A 21 -0.66 -0.80 -1.06
C GLU A 21 0.67 -0.02 -1.00
N LEU A 22 1.25 0.32 -2.16
CA LEU A 22 2.42 1.21 -2.21
C LEU A 22 2.13 2.60 -1.62
N ALA A 23 0.93 3.14 -1.87
CA ALA A 23 0.49 4.37 -1.22
C ALA A 23 0.36 4.19 0.31
N GLY A 24 -0.13 3.02 0.76
CA GLY A 24 -0.18 2.62 2.17
C GLY A 24 1.20 2.63 2.84
N VAL A 25 2.21 2.03 2.20
CA VAL A 25 3.60 2.03 2.69
C VAL A 25 4.07 3.46 2.94
N VAL A 26 3.93 4.34 1.95
CA VAL A 26 4.35 5.74 2.05
C VAL A 26 3.57 6.45 3.16
N ARG A 27 2.25 6.27 3.20
CA ARG A 27 1.34 6.96 4.12
C ARG A 27 1.60 6.59 5.58
N TYR A 28 1.66 5.31 5.90
CA TYR A 28 1.91 4.84 7.27
C TYR A 28 3.31 5.23 7.74
N THR A 29 4.30 5.14 6.84
CA THR A 29 5.67 5.59 7.15
C THR A 29 5.71 7.09 7.46
N HIS A 30 5.10 7.91 6.60
CA HIS A 30 5.03 9.35 6.76
C HIS A 30 4.36 9.74 8.08
N TYR A 31 3.16 9.23 8.36
CA TYR A 31 2.45 9.57 9.59
C TYR A 31 3.16 9.08 10.85
N SER A 32 3.96 8.00 10.77
CA SER A 32 4.77 7.55 11.90
C SER A 32 5.79 8.60 12.37
N PHE A 33 6.23 9.51 11.48
CA PHE A 33 7.13 10.60 11.83
C PHE A 33 6.45 11.74 12.57
N MET A 34 5.12 11.83 12.47
CA MET A 34 4.32 12.96 12.97
C MET A 34 3.71 12.71 14.34
N VAL A 35 3.85 11.49 14.88
CA VAL A 35 3.34 11.14 16.21
C VAL A 35 4.36 11.53 17.28
N TYR A 36 3.95 12.40 18.19
CA TYR A 36 4.77 12.87 19.31
C TYR A 36 4.05 12.67 20.65
N GLY A 37 4.72 12.99 21.76
CA GLY A 37 4.17 12.86 23.11
C GLY A 37 4.47 11.54 23.81
N TYR A 38 3.93 11.39 25.02
CA TYR A 38 4.25 10.29 25.95
C TYR A 38 3.81 8.92 25.40
N ASN A 39 2.66 8.88 24.71
CA ASN A 39 2.05 7.66 24.20
C ASN A 39 2.52 7.28 22.77
N ARG A 40 3.55 7.93 22.22
CA ARG A 40 3.94 7.75 20.82
C ARG A 40 4.49 6.36 20.49
N ILE A 41 5.19 5.71 21.42
CA ILE A 41 5.91 4.45 21.17
C ILE A 41 5.00 3.36 20.59
N PRO A 42 3.86 3.00 21.23
CA PRO A 42 2.97 1.99 20.67
C PRO A 42 2.32 2.40 19.34
N ILE A 43 1.98 3.68 19.17
CA ILE A 43 1.32 4.19 17.95
C ILE A 43 2.28 4.16 16.76
N VAL A 44 3.52 4.63 16.93
CA VAL A 44 4.57 4.59 15.92
C VAL A 44 4.89 3.15 15.54
N SER A 45 4.99 2.25 16.53
CA SER A 45 5.21 0.82 16.28
C SER A 45 4.09 0.21 15.44
N TRP A 46 2.83 0.52 15.76
CA TRP A 46 1.68 0.04 15.00
C TRP A 46 1.70 0.56 13.55
N MET A 47 1.91 1.87 13.36
CA MET A 47 1.99 2.46 12.02
C MET A 47 3.08 1.82 11.16
N ARG A 48 4.27 1.61 11.73
CA ARG A 48 5.37 0.96 10.99
C ARG A 48 5.05 -0.49 10.64
N GLY A 49 4.40 -1.23 11.54
CA GLY A 49 3.92 -2.58 11.23
C GLY A 49 2.91 -2.59 10.07
N GLN A 50 2.04 -1.60 9.98
CA GLN A 50 1.11 -1.47 8.84
C GLN A 50 1.83 -1.11 7.53
N ALA A 51 2.91 -0.31 7.59
CA ALA A 51 3.73 -0.05 6.42
C ALA A 51 4.42 -1.34 5.91
N GLU A 52 4.92 -2.19 6.82
CA GLU A 52 5.53 -3.48 6.48
C GLU A 52 4.50 -4.45 5.86
N GLU A 53 3.30 -4.52 6.43
CA GLU A 53 2.20 -5.34 5.91
C GLU A 53 1.79 -4.90 4.49
N SER A 54 1.60 -3.60 4.27
CA SER A 54 1.30 -3.05 2.94
C SER A 54 2.40 -3.36 1.93
N LEU A 55 3.68 -3.31 2.34
CA LEU A 55 4.77 -3.68 1.43
C LEU A 55 4.71 -5.15 1.03
N ALA A 56 4.40 -6.04 1.98
CA ALA A 56 4.23 -7.46 1.69
C ALA A 56 3.04 -7.72 0.74
N HIS A 57 1.95 -6.96 0.87
CA HIS A 57 0.81 -7.05 -0.05
C HIS A 57 1.15 -6.54 -1.45
N ALA A 58 1.86 -5.41 -1.55
CA ALA A 58 2.33 -4.87 -2.83
C ALA A 58 3.22 -5.88 -3.57
N GLN A 59 4.15 -6.54 -2.87
CA GLN A 59 5.01 -7.58 -3.45
C GLN A 59 4.18 -8.75 -4.01
N ARG A 60 3.24 -9.28 -3.23
CA ARG A 60 2.35 -10.38 -3.68
C ARG A 60 1.49 -9.98 -4.87
N ALA A 61 0.94 -8.77 -4.88
CA ALA A 61 0.16 -8.27 -6.01
C ALA A 61 1.01 -8.15 -7.28
N GLY A 62 2.23 -7.62 -7.17
CA GLY A 62 3.19 -7.55 -8.28
C GLY A 62 3.57 -8.92 -8.86
N GLU A 63 3.84 -9.89 -7.99
CA GLU A 63 4.12 -11.27 -8.39
C GLU A 63 2.93 -11.89 -9.13
N LEU A 64 1.70 -11.71 -8.63
CA LEU A 64 0.49 -12.21 -9.30
C LEU A 64 0.27 -11.55 -10.67
N ILE A 65 0.52 -10.24 -10.80
CA ILE A 65 0.42 -9.53 -12.07
C ILE A 65 1.37 -10.14 -13.11
N THR A 66 2.64 -10.33 -12.74
CA THR A 66 3.64 -10.92 -13.65
C THR A 66 3.34 -12.39 -13.96
N HIS A 67 2.87 -13.16 -12.98
CA HIS A 67 2.45 -14.55 -13.17
C HIS A 67 1.31 -14.68 -14.20
N LEU A 68 0.39 -13.72 -14.22
CA LEU A 68 -0.72 -13.66 -15.19
C LEU A 68 -0.32 -12.99 -16.53
N GLY A 69 0.97 -12.72 -16.76
CA GLY A 69 1.48 -12.12 -17.99
C GLY A 69 1.18 -10.62 -18.14
N GLY A 70 0.82 -9.94 -17.05
CA GLY A 70 0.65 -8.49 -17.00
C GLY A 70 1.93 -7.75 -16.61
N HIS A 71 1.88 -6.41 -16.69
CA HIS A 71 2.96 -5.53 -16.27
C HIS A 71 2.54 -4.79 -14.99
N PRO A 72 3.30 -4.89 -13.89
CA PRO A 72 3.03 -4.14 -12.67
C PRO A 72 3.14 -2.64 -12.90
N SER A 73 2.19 -1.88 -12.35
CA SER A 73 2.19 -0.43 -12.40
C SER A 73 3.35 0.15 -11.60
N LEU A 74 3.91 1.26 -12.12
CA LEU A 74 4.90 2.09 -11.42
C LEU A 74 4.24 3.29 -10.72
N ALA A 75 2.93 3.46 -10.86
CA ALA A 75 2.22 4.54 -10.19
C ALA A 75 2.07 4.25 -8.69
N ILE A 76 1.80 5.31 -7.94
CA ILE A 76 1.42 5.23 -6.53
C ILE A 76 0.00 5.79 -6.46
N GLY A 77 -0.86 5.12 -5.69
CA GLY A 77 -2.22 5.58 -5.43
C GLY A 77 -2.26 6.97 -4.78
N PRO A 78 -3.44 7.57 -4.65
CA PRO A 78 -3.57 8.93 -4.13
C PRO A 78 -3.01 9.06 -2.71
N LEU A 79 -2.11 10.02 -2.51
CA LEU A 79 -1.54 10.37 -1.21
C LEU A 79 -2.16 11.67 -0.71
N LEU A 80 -3.21 11.56 0.11
CA LEU A 80 -3.82 12.71 0.79
C LEU A 80 -3.04 13.03 2.07
N GLU A 81 -2.28 14.12 2.04
CA GLU A 81 -1.70 14.79 3.20
C GLU A 81 -2.48 16.09 3.46
N THR A 82 -3.04 16.25 4.66
CA THR A 82 -3.87 17.43 4.99
C THR A 82 -3.08 18.55 5.67
N HIS A 83 -1.77 18.33 5.86
CA HIS A 83 -0.86 19.18 6.65
C HIS A 83 -1.35 19.52 8.07
N LYS A 84 -2.40 18.85 8.56
CA LYS A 84 -2.91 18.98 9.93
C LYS A 84 -2.31 17.85 10.75
N HIS A 85 -1.33 18.21 11.57
CA HIS A 85 -0.56 17.26 12.38
C HIS A 85 -0.81 17.42 13.88
N ASP A 86 -1.79 18.26 14.22
CA ASP A 86 -2.19 18.50 15.60
C ASP A 86 -3.13 17.38 16.06
N ILE A 87 -2.71 16.61 17.07
CA ILE A 87 -3.49 15.55 17.71
C ILE A 87 -3.98 16.02 19.11
N GLY A 88 -3.71 17.28 19.48
CA GLY A 88 -4.03 17.84 20.81
C GLY A 88 -2.91 17.68 21.82
#